data_AF-A0A534MJA7-F1
#
_entry.id   AF-A0A534MJA7-F1
#
_cell.length_a   1.000
_cell.length_b   1.000
_cell.length_c   1.000
_cell.angle_alpha   90.00
_cell.angle_beta   90.00
_cell.angle_gamma   90.00
#
_symmetry.space_group_name_H-M   'P 1'
#
loop_
_entity.id
_entity.type
_entity.pdbx_description
1 polymer ?
#
loop_
_entity_poly.entity_id
_entity_poly.type
_entity_poly.pdbx_seq_one_letter_code
_entity_poly.pdbx_strand_id
1 'polypeptide(L)'
;MTIRPESGPLSAASRMKISNRAETAPNPYGGAGIRARSMPKGDRPIVLYPAYFDLGRTRDQGRRVAKRWAVESPTAQEVTAAAKALGLQPELEEGKAFPSTPWRKEGRVLVRADYYKTSIVQKVAKRIKESR
;
A
#
# COMPACT_ATOMS: atom_id res chain seq x y z
N MET A 1 -43.39 0.37 -64.95
CA MET A 1 -42.66 0.96 -63.80
C MET A 1 -43.49 0.66 -62.54
N THR A 2 -43.07 -0.29 -61.70
CA THR A 2 -42.32 -0.02 -60.44
C THR A 2 -43.36 0.34 -59.34
N ILE A 3 -43.66 -0.36 -58.23
CA ILE A 3 -43.09 -1.48 -57.44
C ILE A 3 -44.22 -2.04 -56.53
N ARG A 4 -44.05 -3.30 -56.12
CA ARG A 4 -44.83 -4.17 -55.20
C ARG A 4 -45.26 -3.53 -53.85
N PRO A 5 -46.37 -4.01 -53.25
CA PRO A 5 -46.64 -3.90 -51.82
C PRO A 5 -46.10 -5.14 -51.08
N GLU A 6 -45.25 -4.97 -50.07
CA GLU A 6 -44.98 -6.05 -49.10
C GLU A 6 -45.00 -5.50 -47.68
N SER A 7 -46.07 -5.89 -46.97
CA SER A 7 -46.20 -5.85 -45.53
C SER A 7 -45.20 -6.82 -44.88
N GLY A 8 -44.21 -6.28 -44.16
CA GLY A 8 -43.32 -7.07 -43.30
C GLY A 8 -43.94 -7.35 -41.92
N PRO A 9 -43.65 -8.49 -41.28
CA PRO A 9 -44.20 -8.84 -39.97
C PRO A 9 -43.42 -8.22 -38.80
N LEU A 10 -44.16 -7.99 -37.72
CA LEU A 10 -43.74 -7.68 -36.36
C LEU A 10 -42.84 -8.79 -35.79
N SER A 11 -41.68 -8.46 -35.20
CA SER A 11 -41.10 -9.29 -34.13
C SER A 11 -39.98 -8.60 -33.32
N ALA A 12 -40.16 -8.69 -32.01
CA ALA A 12 -39.14 -8.88 -30.97
C ALA A 12 -38.15 -7.73 -30.66
N ALA A 13 -38.50 -7.02 -29.59
CA ALA A 13 -37.62 -6.48 -28.55
C ALA A 13 -36.15 -6.96 -28.57
N SER A 14 -35.24 -6.12 -29.09
CA SER A 14 -33.80 -6.30 -28.90
C SER A 14 -33.33 -5.48 -27.69
N ARG A 15 -33.31 -6.18 -26.56
CA ARG A 15 -32.71 -5.85 -25.27
C ARG A 15 -31.38 -5.10 -25.41
N MET A 16 -31.29 -3.91 -24.82
CA MET A 16 -30.04 -3.17 -24.56
C MET A 16 -28.94 -4.13 -24.09
N LYS A 17 -27.92 -4.36 -24.92
CA LYS A 17 -26.70 -5.04 -24.48
C LYS A 17 -25.77 -4.01 -23.86
N ILE A 18 -25.88 -3.92 -22.54
CA ILE A 18 -24.86 -3.37 -21.66
C ILE A 18 -23.51 -3.96 -22.08
N SER A 19 -22.60 -3.06 -22.43
CA SER A 19 -21.21 -3.35 -22.77
C SER A 19 -20.51 -4.01 -21.59
N ASN A 20 -20.38 -5.34 -21.62
CA ASN A 20 -19.47 -6.08 -20.75
C ASN A 20 -18.25 -6.49 -21.56
N ARG A 21 -17.37 -5.52 -21.86
CA ARG A 21 -15.96 -5.86 -22.09
C ARG A 21 -15.37 -5.97 -20.69
N ALA A 22 -15.21 -7.21 -20.21
CA ALA A 22 -14.56 -7.48 -18.95
C ALA A 22 -13.14 -6.91 -19.00
N GLU A 23 -12.95 -5.74 -18.39
CA GLU A 23 -11.63 -5.27 -18.02
C GLU A 23 -11.13 -6.25 -16.95
N THR A 24 -10.31 -7.23 -17.36
CA THR A 24 -9.45 -7.94 -16.43
C THR A 24 -8.53 -6.91 -15.80
N ALA A 25 -8.90 -6.43 -14.61
CA ALA A 25 -8.06 -5.57 -13.81
C ALA A 25 -6.69 -6.24 -13.66
N PRO A 26 -5.58 -5.56 -13.99
CA PRO A 26 -4.27 -6.14 -13.81
C PRO A 26 -4.07 -6.43 -12.32
N ASN A 27 -3.64 -7.65 -12.01
CA ASN A 27 -3.27 -8.05 -10.65
C ASN A 27 -2.34 -6.98 -10.05
N PRO A 28 -2.73 -6.30 -8.94
CA PRO A 28 -1.93 -5.22 -8.36
C PRO A 28 -0.60 -5.69 -7.76
N TYR A 29 -0.34 -7.00 -7.77
CA TYR A 29 0.90 -7.63 -7.31
C TYR A 29 1.74 -8.25 -8.44
N GLY A 30 1.32 -8.14 -9.72
CA GLY A 30 2.05 -8.63 -10.90
C GLY A 30 2.90 -7.54 -11.56
N GLY A 31 4.18 -7.82 -11.84
CA GLY A 31 5.18 -6.83 -12.21
C GLY A 31 5.00 -6.15 -13.57
N ALA A 32 5.14 -4.81 -13.57
CA ALA A 32 5.71 -3.96 -14.62
C ALA A 32 5.80 -2.52 -14.07
N GLY A 33 6.99 -1.92 -14.09
CA GLY A 33 7.25 -0.48 -13.91
C GLY A 33 6.45 0.27 -12.83
N ILE A 34 6.98 0.37 -11.60
CA ILE A 34 6.41 1.19 -10.52
C ILE A 34 6.51 2.68 -10.86
N ARG A 35 5.57 3.19 -11.66
CA ARG A 35 5.13 4.58 -11.51
C ARG A 35 4.27 4.59 -10.26
N ALA A 36 4.81 5.14 -9.18
CA ALA A 36 4.10 5.31 -7.91
C ALA A 36 2.87 6.22 -8.13
N ARG A 37 1.75 5.63 -8.58
CA ARG A 37 0.48 6.34 -8.67
C ARG A 37 0.03 6.64 -7.24
N SER A 38 -0.05 7.93 -6.89
CA SER A 38 -0.70 8.42 -5.68
C SER A 38 -2.12 7.86 -5.65
N MET A 39 -2.47 7.09 -4.62
CA MET A 39 -3.84 6.72 -4.34
C MET A 39 -4.20 7.37 -3.01
N PRO A 40 -5.27 8.20 -2.94
CA PRO A 40 -5.73 8.77 -1.69
C PRO A 40 -6.29 7.61 -0.86
N LYS A 41 -5.45 7.07 0.02
CA LYS A 41 -5.91 6.22 1.10
C LYS A 41 -6.50 7.20 2.10
N GLY A 42 -7.83 7.31 2.16
CA GLY A 42 -8.54 8.27 3.04
C GLY A 42 -7.97 8.28 4.46
N ASP A 43 -8.28 9.32 5.24
CA ASP A 43 -7.65 9.83 6.48
C ASP A 43 -7.08 8.86 7.54
N ARG A 44 -7.19 7.54 7.38
CA ARG A 44 -6.54 6.52 8.19
C ARG A 44 -5.00 6.61 8.14
N PRO A 45 -4.33 6.88 9.27
CA PRO A 45 -2.88 6.89 9.32
C PRO A 45 -2.31 5.49 9.11
N ILE A 46 -1.13 5.43 8.50
CA ILE A 46 -0.38 4.20 8.25
C ILE A 46 0.46 3.87 9.48
N VAL A 47 0.22 2.70 10.07
CA VAL A 47 0.99 2.23 11.22
C VAL A 47 2.32 1.62 10.78
N LEU A 48 3.42 2.14 11.32
CA LEU A 48 4.78 1.62 11.21
C LEU A 48 5.24 1.15 12.60
N TYR A 49 5.64 -0.12 12.68
CA TYR A 49 6.28 -0.66 13.88
C TYR A 49 7.78 -0.75 13.68
N PRO A 50 8.61 -0.53 14.71
CA PRO A 50 10.06 -0.75 14.63
C PRO A 50 10.41 -2.16 14.14
N ALA A 51 9.66 -3.18 14.60
CA ALA A 51 9.77 -4.57 14.15
C ALA A 51 9.70 -4.79 12.62
N TYR A 52 9.14 -3.86 11.84
CA TYR A 52 9.14 -3.95 10.38
C TYR A 52 10.54 -3.81 9.76
N PHE A 53 11.43 -3.10 10.44
CA PHE A 53 12.78 -2.74 9.99
C PHE A 53 13.88 -3.58 10.63
N ASP A 54 13.52 -4.42 11.60
CA ASP A 54 14.44 -5.17 12.43
C ASP A 54 15.10 -6.31 11.63
N LEU A 55 16.43 -6.28 11.57
CA LEU A 55 17.24 -7.30 10.92
C LEU A 55 17.16 -8.65 11.65
N GLY A 56 17.05 -8.61 12.98
CA GLY A 56 17.01 -9.80 13.85
C GLY A 56 15.71 -10.61 13.73
N ARG A 57 14.64 -10.03 13.17
CA ARG A 57 13.34 -10.69 12.99
C ARG A 57 13.19 -11.31 11.62
N THR A 58 12.62 -12.50 11.52
CA THR A 58 12.22 -13.10 10.24
C THR A 58 11.03 -12.36 9.60
N ARG A 59 10.66 -12.72 8.36
CA ARG A 59 9.47 -12.12 7.71
C ARG A 59 8.19 -12.46 8.48
N ASP A 60 8.12 -13.67 9.02
CA ASP A 60 6.97 -14.15 9.78
C ASP A 60 6.89 -13.47 11.15
N GLN A 61 8.03 -13.17 11.76
CA GLN A 61 8.13 -12.44 13.05
C GLN A 61 7.90 -10.92 12.93
N GLY A 62 7.65 -10.41 11.73
CA GLY A 62 7.22 -9.02 11.53
C GLY A 62 8.06 -8.21 10.56
N ARG A 63 9.27 -8.65 10.16
CA ARG A 63 10.09 -7.87 9.22
C ARG A 63 9.36 -7.70 7.89
N ARG A 64 9.31 -6.47 7.38
CA ARG A 64 8.63 -6.13 6.10
C ARG A 64 9.60 -5.72 5.01
N VAL A 65 10.86 -5.43 5.36
CA VAL A 65 11.90 -5.04 4.41
C VAL A 65 12.89 -6.16 4.09
N ALA A 66 13.64 -6.00 3.01
CA ALA A 66 14.74 -6.89 2.67
C ALA A 66 15.91 -6.72 3.65
N LYS A 67 16.70 -7.77 3.90
CA LYS A 67 17.83 -7.74 4.85
C LYS A 67 18.81 -6.59 4.58
N ARG A 68 19.10 -6.28 3.31
CA ARG A 68 19.98 -5.16 2.92
C ARG A 68 19.53 -3.78 3.40
N TRP A 69 18.23 -3.60 3.65
CA TRP A 69 17.63 -2.35 4.12
C TRP A 69 17.18 -2.43 5.58
N ALA A 70 17.33 -3.60 6.23
CA ALA A 70 17.00 -3.77 7.63
C ALA A 70 18.16 -3.26 8.50
N VAL A 71 17.84 -2.86 9.72
CA VAL A 71 18.81 -2.38 10.72
C VAL A 71 18.69 -3.20 12.01
N GLU A 72 19.76 -3.24 12.79
CA GLU A 72 19.77 -3.92 14.07
C GLU A 72 19.09 -3.06 15.14
N SER A 73 18.12 -3.65 15.84
CA SER A 73 17.40 -3.03 16.95
C SER A 73 16.87 -1.62 16.61
N PRO A 74 15.98 -1.49 15.60
CA PRO A 74 15.38 -0.21 15.25
C PRO A 74 14.54 0.34 16.39
N THR A 75 14.60 1.65 16.60
CA THR A 75 13.78 2.36 17.59
C THR A 75 12.64 3.13 16.93
N ALA A 76 11.54 3.39 17.66
CA ALA A 76 10.45 4.20 17.12
C ALA A 76 10.87 5.66 16.86
N GLN A 77 11.88 6.16 17.58
CA GLN A 77 12.45 7.48 17.34
C GLN A 77 13.18 7.56 15.99
N GLU A 78 13.98 6.54 15.63
CA GLU A 78 14.63 6.48 14.32
C GLU A 78 13.62 6.41 13.17
N VAL A 79 12.56 5.61 13.34
CA VAL A 79 11.46 5.53 12.36
C VAL A 79 10.78 6.89 12.19
N THR A 80 10.55 7.61 13.29
CA THR A 80 9.97 8.95 13.29
C THR A 80 10.88 9.96 12.60
N ALA A 81 12.17 9.97 12.93
CA ALA A 81 13.16 10.87 12.32
C ALA A 81 13.29 10.63 10.81
N ALA A 82 13.36 9.37 10.39
CA ALA A 82 13.41 9.00 8.99
C ALA A 82 12.13 9.41 8.23
N ALA A 83 10.96 9.22 8.84
CA ALA A 83 9.69 9.65 8.25
C ALA A 83 9.60 11.18 8.13
N LYS A 84 10.04 11.93 9.16
CA LYS A 84 10.13 13.41 9.10
C LYS A 84 11.06 13.87 7.99
N ALA A 85 12.23 13.24 7.85
CA ALA A 85 13.20 13.56 6.81
C ALA A 85 12.68 13.28 5.38
N LEU A 86 11.67 12.43 5.23
CA LEU A 86 10.99 12.16 3.96
C LEU A 86 9.82 13.13 3.68
N GLY A 87 9.60 14.14 4.52
CA GLY A 87 8.51 15.10 4.40
C GLY A 87 7.13 14.54 4.77
N LEU A 88 7.09 13.44 5.52
CA LEU A 88 5.84 12.85 6.00
C LEU A 88 5.45 13.47 7.36
N GLN A 89 4.20 13.23 7.78
CA GLN A 89 3.71 13.63 9.10
C GLN A 89 3.64 12.41 10.03
N PRO A 90 4.74 12.05 10.73
CA PRO A 90 4.74 10.99 11.71
C PRO A 90 4.30 11.47 13.09
N GLU A 91 3.48 10.66 13.74
CA GLU A 91 3.08 10.79 15.13
C GLU A 91 3.60 9.58 15.90
N LEU A 92 4.39 9.83 16.96
CA LEU A 92 4.99 8.79 17.78
C LEU A 92 4.05 8.45 18.93
N GLU A 93 3.61 7.19 18.98
CA GLU A 93 2.90 6.65 20.13
C GLU A 93 3.82 5.73 20.93
N GLU A 94 4.36 6.27 22.02
CA GLU A 94 5.15 5.52 22.98
C GLU A 94 4.28 4.58 23.82
N GLY A 95 4.86 3.52 24.37
CA GLY A 95 4.16 2.57 25.24
C GLY A 95 3.27 1.55 24.53
N LYS A 96 3.06 1.67 23.21
CA LYS A 96 2.40 0.62 22.41
C LYS A 96 3.37 -0.52 22.10
N ALA A 97 2.86 -1.75 22.11
CA ALA A 97 3.63 -2.93 21.77
C ALA A 97 3.26 -3.46 20.39
N PHE A 98 4.22 -4.14 19.76
CA PHE A 98 3.95 -4.90 18.55
C PHE A 98 3.10 -6.13 18.90
N PRO A 99 2.02 -6.46 18.15
CA PRO A 99 1.10 -7.54 18.53
C PRO A 99 1.76 -8.91 18.74
N SER A 100 2.84 -9.22 18.01
CA SER A 100 3.58 -10.47 18.17
C SER A 100 4.51 -10.49 19.38
N THR A 101 4.83 -9.33 19.96
CA THR A 101 5.70 -9.19 21.13
C THR A 101 5.12 -8.18 22.12
N PRO A 102 3.99 -8.49 22.78
CA PRO A 102 3.27 -7.56 23.66
C PRO A 102 4.08 -7.11 24.88
N TRP A 103 5.08 -7.88 25.31
CA TRP A 103 5.99 -7.53 26.41
C TRP A 103 6.99 -6.42 26.03
N ARG A 104 7.23 -6.18 24.74
CA ARG A 104 8.15 -5.13 24.27
C ARG A 104 7.38 -3.87 23.87
N LYS A 105 7.43 -2.85 24.73
CA LYS A 105 6.79 -1.54 24.55
C LYS A 105 7.66 -0.59 23.72
N GLU A 106 8.05 -1.04 22.53
CA GLU A 106 8.92 -0.28 21.61
C GLU A 106 8.23 0.93 20.96
N GLY A 107 6.90 1.05 21.11
CA GLY A 107 6.08 2.09 20.50
C GLY A 107 5.63 1.75 19.08
N ARG A 108 4.86 2.66 18.49
CA ARG A 108 4.49 2.64 17.08
C ARG A 108 4.49 4.05 16.51
N VAL A 109 4.68 4.16 15.20
CA VAL A 109 4.65 5.44 14.49
C VAL A 109 3.48 5.44 13.53
N LEU A 110 2.60 6.42 13.66
CA LEU A 110 1.50 6.67 12.74
C LEU A 110 1.94 7.68 11.68
N VAL A 111 1.76 7.36 10.41
CA VAL A 111 2.20 8.22 9.30
C VAL A 111 1.01 8.55 8.40
N ARG A 112 0.70 9.85 8.27
CA ARG A 112 -0.27 10.33 7.28
C ARG A 112 0.45 10.60 5.97
N ALA A 113 0.00 9.95 4.90
CA ALA A 113 0.64 10.01 3.58
C ALA A 113 -0.27 9.45 2.48
N ASP A 114 -0.20 10.06 1.30
CA ASP A 114 -0.93 9.63 0.09
C ASP A 114 -0.23 8.50 -0.68
N TYR A 115 0.68 7.79 -0.01
CA TYR A 115 1.50 6.73 -0.58
C TYR A 115 1.09 5.35 -0.04
N TYR A 116 1.38 4.31 -0.82
CA TYR A 116 1.23 2.93 -0.37
C TYR A 116 2.11 2.63 0.85
N LYS A 117 1.55 1.87 1.81
CA LYS A 117 2.28 1.39 3.00
C LYS A 117 3.59 0.71 2.63
N THR A 118 3.60 -0.15 1.62
CA THR A 118 4.80 -0.84 1.14
C THR A 118 5.87 0.14 0.67
N SER A 119 5.48 1.16 -0.10
CA SER A 119 6.39 2.21 -0.57
C SER A 119 6.97 3.04 0.57
N ILE A 120 6.13 3.44 1.55
CA ILE A 120 6.59 4.19 2.72
C ILE A 120 7.57 3.36 3.55
N VAL A 121 7.22 2.10 3.85
CA VAL A 121 8.11 1.20 4.60
C VAL A 121 9.45 1.06 3.89
N GLN A 122 9.49 0.91 2.56
CA GLN A 122 10.77 0.83 1.84
C GLN A 122 11.58 2.14 1.90
N LYS A 123 10.92 3.30 1.70
CA LYS A 123 11.58 4.61 1.76
C LYS A 123 12.15 4.89 3.15
N VAL A 124 11.35 4.65 4.19
CA VAL A 124 11.76 4.82 5.59
C VAL A 124 12.94 3.92 5.93
N ALA A 125 12.91 2.64 5.50
CA ALA A 125 14.02 1.72 5.77
C ALA A 125 15.34 2.16 5.13
N LYS A 126 15.30 2.60 3.86
CA LYS A 126 16.47 3.17 3.19
C LYS A 126 17.00 4.37 3.95
N ARG A 127 16.11 5.29 4.36
CA ARG A 127 16.48 6.50 5.08
C ARG A 127 17.10 6.21 6.45
N ILE A 128 16.56 5.25 7.21
CA ILE A 128 17.17 4.82 8.48
C ILE A 128 18.56 4.23 8.23
N LYS A 129 18.71 3.43 7.17
CA LYS A 129 20.00 2.80 6.84
C LYS A 129 21.06 3.81 6.39
N GLU A 130 20.66 4.89 5.73
CA GLU A 130 21.56 6.00 5.35
C GLU A 130 21.96 6.88 6.54
N SER A 131 21.12 6.94 7.58
CA SER A 131 21.38 7.73 8.79
C SER A 131 22.22 7.01 9.84
N ARG A 132 22.62 5.75 9.61
CA ARG A 132 23.48 4.96 10.49
C ARG A 132 24.79 4.63 9.79
#